data_AF-A0A1H8VJI4-F1
#
_entry.id   AF-A0A1H8VJI4-F1
#
_cell.length_a   1.000
_cell.length_b   1.000
_cell.length_c   1.000
_cell.angle_alpha   90.00
_cell.angle_beta   90.00
_cell.angle_gamma   90.00
#
_symmetry.space_group_name_H-M   'P 1'
#
loop_
_entity.id
_entity.type
_entity.pdbx_description
1 polymer ?
#
loop_
_entity_poly.entity_id
_entity_poly.type
_entity_poly.pdbx_seq_one_letter_code
_entity_poly.pdbx_strand_id
1 'polypeptide(L)'
;MQATYDAIQQHGYAGLTIQSIADNFGKSKAVLHYHYDTKEDLLAAFLDYLLSEFGETIQIEGLSSPEEQLLSLVDLLLYGPDDTASEEIRQMQIALLEVQSQSPHKPFAHPSEIVDTAERSL
;
A
#
# COMPACT_ATOMS: atom_id res chain seq x y z
N MET A 1 -1.82 -14.82 -3.53
CA MET A 1 -1.51 -13.44 -3.14
C MET A 1 -0.20 -13.31 -2.38
N GLN A 2 0.14 -14.21 -1.44
CA GLN A 2 1.43 -14.17 -0.73
C GLN A 2 2.66 -14.05 -1.64
N ALA A 3 2.77 -14.84 -2.71
CA ALA A 3 3.89 -14.73 -3.64
C ALA A 3 4.01 -13.36 -4.34
N THR A 4 2.89 -12.68 -4.58
CA THR A 4 2.89 -11.32 -5.11
C THR A 4 3.41 -10.33 -4.06
N TYR A 5 2.99 -10.51 -2.81
CA TYR A 5 3.48 -9.73 -1.66
C TYR A 5 4.99 -9.89 -1.48
N ASP A 6 5.49 -11.14 -1.48
CA ASP A 6 6.91 -11.44 -1.33
C ASP A 6 7.74 -10.87 -2.49
N ALA A 7 7.25 -10.99 -3.73
CA ALA A 7 7.90 -10.42 -4.90
C ALA A 7 7.98 -8.88 -4.84
N ILE A 8 6.95 -8.21 -4.29
CA ILE A 8 6.97 -6.76 -4.05
C ILE A 8 7.97 -6.40 -2.96
N GLN A 9 8.04 -7.15 -1.85
CA GLN A 9 9.03 -6.90 -0.80
C GLN A 9 10.47 -7.03 -1.32
N GLN A 10 10.73 -8.00 -2.21
CA GLN A 10 12.08 -8.26 -2.72
C GLN A 10 12.52 -7.29 -3.82
N HIS A 11 11.60 -6.89 -4.70
CA HIS A 11 11.95 -6.15 -5.93
C HIS A 11 11.38 -4.74 -6.00
N GLY A 12 10.51 -4.37 -5.05
CA GLY A 12 9.73 -3.14 -5.10
C GLY A 12 8.71 -3.13 -6.24
N TYR A 13 7.88 -2.09 -6.27
CA TYR A 13 6.83 -1.95 -7.29
C TYR A 13 7.38 -1.87 -8.72
N ALA A 14 8.42 -1.05 -8.94
CA ALA A 14 9.01 -0.85 -10.26
C ALA A 14 9.70 -2.13 -10.82
N GLY A 15 10.23 -2.98 -9.93
CA GLY A 15 10.86 -4.25 -10.30
C GLY A 15 9.88 -5.43 -10.43
N LEU A 16 8.59 -5.22 -10.17
CA LEU A 16 7.62 -6.30 -10.18
C LEU A 16 7.34 -6.79 -11.62
N THR A 17 7.41 -8.10 -11.85
CA THR A 17 7.05 -8.73 -13.13
C THR A 17 6.25 -10.01 -12.88
N ILE A 18 5.50 -10.48 -13.89
CA ILE A 18 4.84 -11.81 -13.81
C ILE A 18 5.86 -12.91 -13.48
N GLN A 19 7.09 -12.77 -13.98
CA GLN A 19 8.13 -13.75 -13.73
C GLN A 19 8.59 -13.73 -12.27
N SER A 20 8.87 -12.56 -11.69
CA SER A 20 9.29 -12.47 -10.28
C SER A 20 8.19 -12.95 -9.32
N ILE A 21 6.93 -12.80 -9.68
CA ILE A 21 5.80 -13.37 -8.92
C ILE A 21 5.77 -14.89 -9.05
N ALA A 22 5.94 -15.42 -10.28
CA ALA A 22 5.99 -16.86 -10.52
C ALA A 22 7.13 -17.54 -9.76
N ASP A 23 8.30 -16.90 -9.71
CA ASP A 23 9.49 -17.39 -9.01
C ASP A 23 9.23 -17.52 -7.49
N ASN A 24 8.40 -16.64 -6.92
CA ASN A 24 7.96 -16.70 -5.51
C ASN A 24 6.72 -17.61 -5.29
N PHE A 25 6.01 -18.02 -6.34
CA PHE A 25 4.76 -18.77 -6.24
C PHE A 25 4.96 -20.29 -6.11
N GLY A 26 6.18 -20.80 -6.37
CA GLY A 26 6.51 -22.23 -6.29
C GLY A 26 5.74 -23.12 -7.28
N LYS A 27 4.87 -22.54 -8.12
CA LYS A 27 4.07 -23.18 -9.17
C LYS A 27 4.42 -22.55 -10.52
N SER A 28 4.15 -23.28 -11.60
CA SER A 28 4.46 -22.81 -12.95
C SER A 28 3.74 -21.52 -13.31
N LYS A 29 4.41 -20.65 -14.07
CA LYS A 29 3.87 -19.43 -14.69
C LYS A 29 2.54 -19.64 -15.44
N ALA A 30 2.32 -20.83 -15.99
CA ALA A 30 1.06 -21.19 -16.66
C ALA A 30 -0.17 -21.11 -15.76
N VAL A 31 -0.03 -21.34 -14.45
CA VAL A 31 -1.12 -21.21 -13.48
C VAL A 31 -1.49 -19.75 -13.28
N LEU A 32 -0.50 -18.84 -13.27
CA LEU A 32 -0.78 -17.40 -13.18
C LEU A 32 -1.48 -16.90 -14.43
N HIS A 33 -1.06 -17.32 -15.63
CA HIS A 33 -1.73 -16.97 -16.89
C HIS A 33 -3.13 -17.56 -17.02
N TYR A 34 -3.44 -18.66 -16.34
CA TYR A 34 -4.79 -19.21 -16.31
C TYR A 34 -5.76 -18.34 -15.49
N HIS A 35 -5.24 -17.65 -14.47
CA HIS A 35 -6.05 -16.83 -13.57
C HIS A 35 -6.03 -15.34 -13.92
N TYR A 36 -5.00 -14.87 -14.63
CA TYR A 36 -4.79 -13.47 -14.96
C TYR A 36 -4.22 -13.32 -16.37
N ASP A 37 -4.92 -12.55 -17.20
CA ASP A 37 -4.53 -12.30 -18.59
C ASP A 37 -3.34 -11.33 -18.67
N THR A 38 -3.31 -10.33 -17.78
CA THR A 38 -2.24 -9.32 -17.72
C THR A 38 -1.62 -9.17 -16.34
N LYS A 39 -0.47 -8.48 -16.27
CA LYS A 39 0.17 -8.10 -15.01
C LYS A 39 -0.73 -7.13 -14.22
N GLU A 40 -1.38 -6.24 -14.94
CA GLU A 40 -2.28 -5.23 -14.43
C GLU A 40 -3.50 -5.88 -13.77
N ASP A 41 -4.07 -6.93 -14.36
CA ASP A 41 -5.20 -7.68 -13.77
C ASP A 41 -4.80 -8.38 -12.47
N LEU A 42 -3.61 -9.00 -12.46
CA LEU A 42 -3.07 -9.62 -11.24
C LEU A 42 -2.82 -8.57 -10.15
N LEU A 43 -2.26 -7.42 -10.52
CA LEU A 43 -1.99 -6.33 -9.59
C LEU A 43 -3.28 -5.74 -9.02
N ALA A 44 -4.30 -5.56 -9.86
CA ALA A 44 -5.63 -5.10 -9.41
C ALA A 44 -6.25 -6.10 -8.42
N ALA A 45 -6.25 -7.40 -8.74
CA ALA A 45 -6.75 -8.43 -7.84
C ALA A 45 -5.93 -8.52 -6.53
N PHE A 46 -4.63 -8.26 -6.60
CA PHE A 46 -3.77 -8.21 -5.42
C PHE A 46 -4.04 -6.98 -4.56
N LEU A 47 -4.30 -5.81 -5.16
CA LEU A 47 -4.70 -4.61 -4.45
C LEU A 47 -6.07 -4.79 -3.78
N ASP A 48 -7.05 -5.37 -4.47
CA ASP A 48 -8.34 -5.70 -3.87
C ASP A 48 -8.20 -6.65 -2.68
N TYR A 49 -7.32 -7.64 -2.79
CA TYR A 49 -6.98 -8.51 -1.67
C TYR A 49 -6.35 -7.74 -0.50
N LEU A 50 -5.35 -6.90 -0.75
CA LEU A 50 -4.71 -6.08 0.29
C LEU A 50 -5.72 -5.14 0.96
N LEU A 51 -6.59 -4.50 0.19
CA LEU A 51 -7.62 -3.60 0.72
C LEU A 51 -8.69 -4.34 1.52
N SER A 52 -9.02 -5.57 1.13
CA SER A 52 -9.94 -6.43 1.89
C SER A 52 -9.33 -6.84 3.23
N GLU A 53 -8.08 -7.31 3.23
CA GLU A 53 -7.34 -7.64 4.46
C GLU A 53 -7.15 -6.41 5.35
N PHE A 54 -6.90 -5.24 4.75
CA PHE A 54 -6.82 -3.97 5.48
C PHE A 54 -8.17 -3.62 6.12
N GLY A 55 -9.28 -3.78 5.41
CA GLY A 55 -10.63 -3.59 5.94
C GLY A 55 -10.99 -4.57 7.07
N GLU A 56 -10.55 -5.83 6.95
CA GLU A 56 -10.69 -6.81 8.02
C GLU A 56 -9.80 -6.50 9.23
N THR A 57 -8.58 -6.01 9.01
CA THR A 57 -7.64 -5.61 10.09
C THR A 57 -8.15 -4.40 10.85
N ILE A 58 -8.80 -3.45 10.15
CA ILE A 58 -9.32 -2.24 10.78
C ILE A 58 -10.52 -2.56 11.69
N GLN A 59 -11.15 -3.76 11.60
CA GLN A 59 -12.41 -4.14 12.28
C GLN A 59 -13.07 -2.92 12.92
N ILE A 60 -13.72 -2.11 12.08
CA ILE A 60 -14.61 -1.05 12.52
C ILE A 60 -15.83 -1.75 13.12
N GLU A 61 -15.64 -2.44 14.24
CA GLU A 61 -16.73 -3.00 15.00
C GLU A 61 -17.59 -1.80 15.40
N GLY A 62 -18.87 -1.85 15.03
CA GLY A 62 -19.83 -0.75 15.19
C GLY A 62 -20.17 -0.39 16.64
N LEU A 63 -19.24 -0.58 17.56
CA LEU A 63 -19.33 -0.33 18.99
C LEU A 63 -18.38 0.79 19.47
N SER A 64 -17.39 1.20 18.67
CA SER A 64 -16.49 2.32 18.96
C SER A 64 -16.98 3.63 18.33
N SER A 65 -16.71 4.75 18.99
CA SER A 65 -17.03 6.09 18.49
C SER A 65 -16.24 6.42 17.22
N PRO A 66 -16.70 7.34 16.34
CA PRO A 66 -15.97 7.73 15.13
C PRO A 66 -14.53 8.23 15.40
N GLU A 67 -14.30 8.83 16.57
CA GLU A 67 -12.97 9.28 17.00
C GLU A 67 -12.04 8.10 17.30
N GLU A 68 -12.53 7.09 18.02
CA GLU A 68 -11.76 5.87 18.31
C GLU A 68 -11.45 5.10 17.02
N GLN A 69 -12.40 5.03 16.08
CA GLN A 69 -12.18 4.41 14.78
C GLN A 69 -11.10 5.13 13.96
N LEU A 70 -11.12 6.47 13.95
CA LEU A 70 -10.12 7.26 13.26
C LEU A 70 -8.73 7.08 13.90
N LEU A 71 -8.66 7.08 15.23
CA LEU A 71 -7.39 6.86 15.95
C LEU A 71 -6.83 5.47 15.68
N SER A 72 -7.64 4.41 15.72
CA SER A 72 -7.19 3.05 15.38
C SER A 72 -6.65 2.94 13.95
N LEU A 73 -7.26 3.65 13.00
CA LEU A 73 -6.83 3.67 11.60
C LEU A 73 -5.51 4.44 11.42
N VAL A 74 -5.35 5.56 12.13
CA VAL A 74 -4.10 6.32 12.18
C VAL A 74 -2.99 5.48 12.83
N ASP A 75 -3.29 4.80 13.92
CA ASP A 75 -2.34 3.94 14.62
C ASP A 75 -1.90 2.76 13.72
N LEU A 76 -2.82 2.11 13.02
CA LEU A 76 -2.48 1.04 12.07
C LEU A 76 -1.59 1.55 10.93
N LEU A 77 -1.88 2.73 10.38
CA LEU A 77 -1.10 3.32 9.29
C LEU A 77 0.29 3.81 9.72
N LEU A 78 0.43 4.26 10.98
CA LEU A 78 1.69 4.75 11.53
C LEU A 78 2.56 3.61 12.08
N TYR A 79 1.97 2.66 12.80
CA TYR A 79 2.68 1.66 13.60
C TYR A 79 2.64 0.25 12.99
N GLY A 80 1.76 0.02 12.01
CA GLY A 80 1.45 -1.32 11.52
C GLY A 80 0.73 -2.17 12.58
N PRO A 81 0.38 -3.43 12.25
CA PRO A 81 -0.40 -4.28 13.15
C PRO A 81 0.32 -4.67 14.45
N ASP A 82 1.65 -4.55 14.52
CA ASP A 82 2.48 -5.09 15.62
C ASP A 82 3.40 -4.05 16.33
N ASP A 83 3.20 -2.74 16.12
CA ASP A 83 4.01 -1.65 16.74
C ASP A 83 5.54 -1.84 16.56
N THR A 84 5.94 -2.38 15.41
CA THR A 84 7.36 -2.72 15.13
C THR A 84 8.19 -1.55 14.62
N ALA A 85 7.58 -0.37 14.42
CA ALA A 85 8.29 0.82 13.95
C ALA A 85 9.25 1.35 15.03
N SER A 86 10.47 1.75 14.64
CA SER A 86 11.38 2.41 15.57
C SER A 86 10.80 3.77 16.01
N GLU A 87 11.15 4.21 17.22
CA GLU A 87 10.67 5.50 17.75
C GLU A 87 11.04 6.68 16.83
N GLU A 88 12.20 6.61 16.16
CA GLU A 88 12.61 7.65 15.20
C GLU A 88 11.72 7.68 13.94
N ILE A 89 11.30 6.50 13.44
CA ILE A 89 10.38 6.39 12.31
C ILE A 89 9.00 6.93 12.71
N ARG A 90 8.53 6.59 13.92
CA ARG A 90 7.28 7.12 14.51
C ARG A 90 7.29 8.65 14.54
N GLN A 91 8.31 9.26 15.14
CA GLN A 91 8.39 10.72 15.28
C GLN A 91 8.44 11.42 13.91
N MET A 92 9.12 10.84 12.92
CA MET A 92 9.17 11.39 11.57
C MET A 92 7.82 11.31 10.86
N GLN A 93 7.08 10.20 10.98
CA GLN A 93 5.76 10.06 10.37
C GLN A 93 4.71 10.98 11.00
N ILE A 94 4.73 11.14 12.33
CA ILE A 94 3.87 12.11 13.05
C ILE A 94 4.13 13.53 12.55
N ALA A 95 5.40 13.93 12.48
CA ALA A 95 5.78 15.25 11.96
C ALA A 95 5.31 15.45 10.50
N LEU A 96 5.39 14.41 9.66
CA LEU A 96 4.90 14.46 8.29
C LEU A 96 3.37 14.62 8.21
N LEU A 97 2.61 13.91 9.06
CA LEU A 97 1.16 14.03 9.13
C LEU A 97 0.72 15.39 9.66
N GLU A 98 1.39 15.93 10.67
CA GLU A 98 1.11 17.29 11.15
C GLU A 98 1.27 18.31 10.02
N VAL A 99 2.38 18.22 9.26
CA VAL A 99 2.62 19.06 8.08
C VAL A 99 1.55 18.86 7.00
N GLN A 100 1.12 17.61 6.74
CA GLN A 100 0.07 17.32 5.77
C GLN A 100 -1.32 17.82 6.22
N SER A 101 -1.65 17.72 7.52
CA SER A 101 -2.92 18.17 8.10
C SER A 101 -3.09 19.69 8.04
N GLN A 102 -1.98 20.43 8.15
CA GLN A 102 -1.94 21.89 8.09
C GLN A 102 -1.69 22.42 6.67
N SER A 103 -1.28 21.55 5.75
CA SER A 103 -1.14 21.94 4.34
C SER A 103 -2.53 22.18 3.76
N PRO A 104 -2.74 23.29 3.01
CA PRO A 104 -3.98 23.48 2.28
C PRO A 104 -4.21 22.24 1.42
N HIS A 105 -5.31 21.50 1.66
CA HIS A 105 -5.66 20.32 0.89
C HIS A 105 -5.68 20.69 -0.60
N LYS A 106 -4.58 20.41 -1.29
CA LYS A 106 -4.60 20.28 -2.73
C LYS A 106 -5.09 18.85 -2.99
N PRO A 107 -6.11 18.64 -3.84
CA PRO A 107 -6.41 17.30 -4.31
C PRO A 107 -5.10 16.69 -4.84
N PHE A 108 -4.85 15.42 -4.49
CA PHE A 108 -3.72 14.68 -5.05
C PHE A 108 -3.75 14.87 -6.57
N ALA A 109 -2.73 15.55 -7.08
CA ALA A 109 -2.55 15.74 -8.51
C ALA A 109 -2.54 14.33 -9.13
N HIS A 110 -3.34 14.13 -10.19
CA HIS A 110 -3.36 12.84 -10.87
C HIS A 110 -1.90 12.46 -11.24
N PRO A 111 -1.51 11.17 -11.23
CA PRO A 111 -0.13 10.74 -11.46
C PRO A 111 0.53 11.32 -12.72
N SER A 112 -0.25 11.76 -13.71
CA SER A 112 0.21 12.47 -14.91
C SER A 112 0.79 13.87 -14.65
N GLU A 113 0.40 14.56 -13.58
CA GLU A 113 0.83 15.93 -13.26
C GLU A 113 2.13 15.97 -12.42
N ILE A 114 2.48 14.86 -11.78
CA ILE A 114 3.70 14.75 -10.95
C ILE A 114 4.96 14.72 -11.84
N VAL A 115 4.87 14.11 -13.04
CA VAL A 115 5.99 14.04 -14.00
C VAL A 115 6.30 15.42 -14.58
N ASP A 116 5.29 16.22 -14.89
CA ASP A 116 5.44 17.57 -15.48
C ASP A 116 6.11 18.57 -14.52
N THR A 117 5.96 18.37 -13.21
CA THR A 117 6.52 19.28 -12.20
C THR A 117 8.02 19.05 -12.01
N ALA A 118 8.49 17.81 -12.23
CA ALA A 118 9.91 17.47 -12.18
C ALA A 118 10.69 17.98 -13.42
N GLU A 119 10.06 18.02 -14.60
CA GLU A 119 10.71 18.49 -15.82
C GLU A 119 10.78 20.03 -15.94
N ARG A 120 9.92 20.78 -15.24
CA ARG A 120 9.94 22.25 -15.25
C ARG A 120 10.93 22.90 -14.29
N SER A 121 11.61 22.12 -13.45
CA SER A 121 12.59 22.61 -12.47
C SER A 121 14.05 22.24 -12.80
N LEU A 122 14.30 21.80 -14.03
CA LEU A 122 15.63 21.66 -14.66
C LEU A 122 15.73 22.64 -15.84
#